data_AF-A0A6I9MR17-F1
#
_entry.id   AF-A0A6I9MR17-F1
#
_cell.length_a   1.000
_cell.length_b   1.000
_cell.length_c   1.000
_cell.angle_alpha   90.00
_cell.angle_beta   90.00
_cell.angle_gamma   90.00
#
_symmetry.space_group_name_H-M   'P 1'
#
loop_
_entity.id
_entity.type
_entity.pdbx_description
1 polymer ?
#
loop_
_entity_poly.entity_id
_entity_poly.type
_entity_poly.pdbx_seq_one_letter_code
_entity_poly.pdbx_strand_id
1 'polypeptide(L)'
;MSSQVRLRLLPRARCMFDEPVHVKVAGLRSRQVVTLRARATDEKGVMFSSMATYKADGSGEVDLQRDPSLSGTYTGVQPMGLLWSMRPDTLHKRFTKTCSLNPQVVKFSVHEEEEGGMLAEATNERLLVGDGVIRHPVKDGNIRGVLFTPPGEGPFPAVLDLYTFGGGLSEKRASLLHRVSYQVTQFEGEVMDEASGLQQSSADLFQNVSECLSTRSLLQIQTEEFRAVKSAEATEKLGKLCEESSSPHR
;
A
#
# COMPACT_ATOMS: atom_id res chain seq x y z
N MET A 1 4.13 -40.43 -9.37
CA MET A 1 3.31 -39.76 -8.34
C MET A 1 3.16 -38.31 -8.77
N SER A 2 1.93 -37.82 -8.96
CA SER A 2 1.71 -36.42 -9.30
C SER A 2 2.03 -35.58 -8.06
N SER A 3 3.10 -34.80 -8.10
CA SER A 3 3.40 -33.83 -7.05
C SER A 3 2.31 -32.76 -7.05
N GLN A 4 1.66 -32.54 -5.92
CA GLN A 4 0.69 -31.45 -5.78
C GLN A 4 1.41 -30.11 -6.01
N VAL A 5 0.87 -29.30 -6.91
CA VAL A 5 1.38 -27.94 -7.17
C VAL A 5 1.18 -27.09 -5.91
N ARG A 6 2.21 -26.37 -5.50
CA ARG A 6 2.21 -25.53 -4.30
C ARG A 6 2.63 -24.12 -4.64
N LEU A 7 1.80 -23.17 -4.24
CA LEU A 7 2.08 -21.75 -4.29
C LEU A 7 2.45 -21.27 -2.88
N ARG A 8 3.61 -20.63 -2.74
CA ARG A 8 4.14 -20.13 -1.46
C ARG A 8 4.35 -18.63 -1.54
N LEU A 9 3.96 -17.95 -0.47
CA LEU A 9 4.17 -16.54 -0.24
C LEU A 9 5.13 -16.40 0.94
N LEU A 10 6.30 -15.81 0.69
CA LEU A 10 7.38 -15.67 1.65
C LEU A 10 7.60 -14.18 1.98
N PRO A 11 8.03 -13.84 3.21
CA PRO A 11 8.30 -14.76 4.33
C PRO A 11 7.03 -15.28 5.01
N ARG A 12 5.90 -14.57 4.89
CA ARG A 12 4.63 -14.88 5.55
C ARG A 12 3.43 -14.52 4.67
N ALA A 13 2.28 -15.13 4.95
CA ALA A 13 1.02 -14.80 4.29
C ALA A 13 0.52 -13.40 4.67
N ARG A 14 0.92 -12.86 5.82
CA ARG A 14 0.55 -11.54 6.31
C ARG A 14 1.79 -10.65 6.41
N CYS A 15 1.74 -9.46 5.83
CA CYS A 15 2.84 -8.49 5.78
C CYS A 15 2.30 -7.06 5.77
N MET A 16 3.17 -6.06 5.91
CA MET A 16 2.78 -4.66 5.68
C MET A 16 2.46 -4.41 4.21
N PHE A 17 1.70 -3.35 3.94
CA PHE A 17 1.20 -3.04 2.60
C PHE A 17 2.32 -2.67 1.63
N ASP A 18 3.38 -2.05 2.13
CA ASP A 18 4.59 -1.64 1.42
C ASP A 18 5.72 -2.69 1.46
N GLU A 19 5.60 -3.73 2.29
CA GLU A 19 6.59 -4.81 2.34
C GLU A 19 6.54 -5.71 1.09
N PRO A 20 7.69 -6.09 0.52
CA PRO A 20 7.71 -7.02 -0.61
C PRO A 20 7.24 -8.41 -0.19
N VAL A 21 6.57 -9.11 -1.11
CA VAL A 21 6.21 -10.53 -0.96
C VAL A 21 6.92 -11.34 -2.03
N HIS A 22 7.56 -12.43 -1.62
CA HIS A 22 8.23 -13.35 -2.53
C HIS A 22 7.30 -14.49 -2.89
N VAL A 23 6.95 -14.58 -4.17
CA VAL A 23 6.05 -15.61 -4.71
C VAL A 23 6.87 -16.74 -5.33
N LYS A 24 6.61 -17.97 -4.89
CA LYS A 24 7.23 -19.19 -5.42
C LYS A 24 6.18 -20.24 -5.76
N VAL A 25 6.38 -20.94 -6.86
CA VAL A 25 5.58 -22.11 -7.26
C VAL A 25 6.49 -23.32 -7.36
N ALA A 26 6.04 -24.45 -6.83
CA ALA A 26 6.75 -25.72 -6.91
C ALA A 26 5.79 -26.87 -7.24
N GLY A 27 6.34 -27.99 -7.74
CA GLY A 27 5.57 -29.18 -8.07
C GLY A 27 4.92 -29.15 -9.45
N LEU A 28 5.37 -28.24 -10.33
CA LEU A 28 4.98 -28.21 -11.75
C LEU A 28 5.73 -29.32 -12.52
N ARG A 29 5.25 -29.65 -13.73
CA ARG A 29 6.04 -30.46 -14.67
C ARG A 29 7.27 -29.67 -15.12
N SER A 30 8.37 -30.37 -15.41
CA SER A 30 9.59 -29.74 -15.93
C SER A 30 9.25 -28.89 -17.16
N ARG A 31 9.71 -27.64 -17.18
CA ARG A 31 9.45 -26.70 -18.28
C ARG A 31 7.98 -26.39 -18.59
N GLN A 32 7.05 -26.72 -17.69
CA GLN A 32 5.64 -26.39 -17.82
C GLN A 32 5.43 -24.88 -17.87
N VAL A 33 4.56 -24.43 -18.78
CA VAL A 33 4.09 -23.05 -18.83
C VAL A 33 2.84 -22.93 -17.96
N VAL A 34 2.81 -21.89 -17.13
CA VAL A 34 1.70 -21.60 -16.20
C VAL A 34 1.37 -20.12 -16.20
N THR A 35 0.12 -19.79 -15.91
CA THR A 35 -0.31 -18.41 -15.70
C THR A 35 -0.47 -18.15 -14.22
N LEU A 36 0.25 -17.16 -13.70
CA LEU A 36 0.02 -16.63 -12.36
C LEU A 36 -0.93 -15.45 -12.45
N ARG A 37 -1.89 -15.40 -11.52
CA ARG A 37 -2.86 -14.32 -11.41
C ARG A 37 -2.86 -13.77 -9.99
N ALA A 38 -2.99 -12.46 -9.85
CA ALA A 38 -3.30 -11.83 -8.59
C ALA A 38 -4.62 -11.05 -8.70
N ARG A 39 -5.46 -11.15 -7.67
CA ARG A 39 -6.76 -10.47 -7.61
C ARG A 39 -6.98 -9.82 -6.25
N ALA A 40 -7.54 -8.63 -6.26
CA ALA A 40 -7.85 -7.87 -5.06
C ALA A 40 -9.13 -7.06 -5.29
N THR A 41 -10.06 -7.11 -4.33
CA THR A 41 -11.23 -6.23 -4.33
C THR A 41 -10.95 -5.03 -3.43
N ASP A 42 -11.20 -3.83 -3.93
CA ASP A 42 -11.03 -2.60 -3.17
C ASP A 42 -12.24 -2.33 -2.25
N GLU A 43 -12.18 -1.27 -1.44
CA GLU A 43 -13.24 -0.94 -0.49
C GLU A 43 -14.54 -0.44 -1.15
N LYS A 44 -14.51 -0.12 -2.45
CA LYS A 44 -15.68 0.22 -3.25
C LYS A 44 -16.27 -0.99 -3.96
N GLY A 45 -15.75 -2.20 -3.72
CA GLY A 45 -16.19 -3.43 -4.37
C GLY A 45 -15.66 -3.60 -5.80
N VAL A 46 -14.70 -2.78 -6.24
CA VAL A 46 -14.11 -2.90 -7.58
C VAL A 46 -13.03 -3.97 -7.55
N MET A 47 -13.12 -4.94 -8.45
CA MET A 47 -12.10 -5.96 -8.66
C MET A 47 -10.92 -5.37 -9.44
N PHE A 48 -9.72 -5.63 -8.94
CA PHE A 48 -8.46 -5.37 -9.59
C PHE A 48 -7.76 -6.70 -9.83
N SER A 49 -7.21 -6.87 -11.03
CA SER A 49 -6.56 -8.10 -11.43
C SER A 49 -5.28 -7.84 -12.23
N SER A 50 -4.35 -8.77 -12.09
CA SER A 50 -3.16 -8.87 -12.92
C SER A 50 -2.91 -10.32 -13.31
N MET A 51 -2.18 -10.51 -14.39
CA MET A 51 -1.69 -11.82 -14.79
C MET A 51 -0.30 -11.75 -15.40
N ALA A 52 0.43 -12.84 -15.28
CA ALA A 52 1.72 -13.03 -15.92
C ALA A 52 1.98 -14.51 -16.18
N THR A 53 2.50 -14.83 -17.35
CA THR A 53 2.85 -16.20 -17.77
C THR A 53 4.31 -16.50 -17.44
N TYR A 54 4.56 -17.68 -16.90
CA TYR A 54 5.88 -18.14 -16.49
C TYR A 54 6.15 -19.54 -17.01
N LYS A 55 7.43 -19.87 -17.17
CA LYS A 55 7.88 -21.21 -17.52
C LYS A 55 8.70 -21.79 -16.37
N ALA A 56 8.30 -22.96 -15.89
CA ALA A 56 9.02 -23.66 -14.83
C ALA A 56 10.43 -24.04 -15.26
N ASP A 57 11.33 -24.16 -14.30
CA ASP A 57 12.68 -24.66 -14.51
C ASP A 57 12.71 -26.20 -14.69
N GLY A 58 13.92 -26.76 -14.71
CA GLY A 58 14.12 -28.21 -14.86
C GLY A 58 13.51 -29.03 -13.73
N SER A 59 13.45 -28.45 -12.52
CA SER A 59 12.88 -29.03 -11.30
C SER A 59 11.37 -28.83 -11.15
N GLY A 60 10.73 -28.09 -12.06
CA GLY A 60 9.30 -27.79 -11.94
C GLY A 60 9.01 -26.67 -10.94
N GLU A 61 9.94 -25.73 -10.78
CA GLU A 61 9.77 -24.55 -9.93
C GLU A 61 9.69 -23.26 -10.76
N VAL A 62 8.95 -22.28 -10.24
CA VAL A 62 8.95 -20.89 -10.69
C VAL A 62 9.23 -20.00 -9.49
N ASP A 63 10.22 -19.14 -9.62
CA ASP A 63 10.62 -18.15 -8.62
C ASP A 63 10.57 -16.75 -9.26
N LEU A 64 9.66 -15.88 -8.78
CA LEU A 64 9.44 -14.57 -9.39
C LEU A 64 10.62 -13.60 -9.21
N GLN A 65 11.59 -13.91 -8.33
CA GLN A 65 12.83 -13.15 -8.21
C GLN A 65 13.87 -13.51 -9.27
N ARG A 66 13.72 -14.68 -9.91
CA ARG A 66 14.70 -15.25 -10.84
C ARG A 66 14.14 -15.35 -12.25
N ASP A 67 12.91 -15.85 -12.36
CA ASP A 67 12.31 -16.26 -13.63
C ASP A 67 11.53 -15.09 -14.24
N PRO A 68 11.76 -14.75 -15.52
CA PRO A 68 11.07 -13.64 -16.14
C PRO A 68 9.62 -14.00 -16.48
N SER A 69 8.72 -13.04 -16.31
CA SER A 69 7.40 -13.11 -16.94
C SER A 69 7.55 -13.03 -18.46
N LEU A 70 6.91 -13.96 -19.16
CA LEU A 70 6.95 -14.10 -20.62
C LEU A 70 5.91 -13.23 -21.32
N SER A 71 4.75 -13.04 -20.69
CA SER A 71 3.62 -12.27 -21.20
C SER A 71 2.65 -11.91 -20.06
N GLY A 72 1.70 -11.02 -20.35
CA GLY A 72 0.62 -10.63 -19.44
C GLY A 72 0.62 -9.12 -19.18
N THR A 73 0.27 -8.74 -17.96
CA THR A 73 0.19 -7.33 -17.52
C THR A 73 1.55 -6.65 -17.33
N TYR A 74 2.63 -7.43 -17.32
CA TYR A 74 4.03 -7.00 -17.31
C TYR A 74 4.90 -8.12 -17.91
N THR A 75 6.18 -7.85 -18.15
CA THR A 75 7.17 -8.83 -18.64
C THR A 75 8.51 -8.63 -17.94
N GLY A 76 9.41 -9.61 -18.04
CA GLY A 76 10.73 -9.57 -17.42
C GLY A 76 10.73 -10.00 -15.95
N VAL A 77 11.89 -9.88 -15.30
CA VAL A 77 12.05 -10.25 -13.88
C VAL A 77 11.53 -9.12 -13.01
N GLN A 78 10.30 -9.26 -12.53
CA GLN A 78 9.56 -8.25 -11.77
C GLN A 78 8.90 -8.92 -10.56
N PRO A 79 9.60 -9.05 -9.41
CA PRO A 79 9.11 -9.83 -8.27
C PRO A 79 7.74 -9.37 -7.74
N MET A 80 7.53 -8.05 -7.76
CA MET A 80 6.27 -7.41 -7.32
C MET A 80 5.34 -7.10 -8.49
N GLY A 81 5.64 -7.61 -9.69
CA GLY A 81 4.90 -7.40 -10.94
C GLY A 81 3.40 -7.57 -10.77
N LEU A 82 2.99 -8.71 -10.21
CA LEU A 82 1.58 -9.04 -10.00
C LEU A 82 0.84 -8.02 -9.12
N LEU A 83 1.51 -7.30 -8.23
CA LEU A 83 0.87 -6.34 -7.34
C LEU A 83 0.77 -4.94 -7.98
N TRP A 84 1.85 -4.42 -8.55
CA TRP A 84 1.84 -3.06 -9.11
C TRP A 84 1.15 -2.99 -10.48
N SER A 85 1.12 -4.09 -11.25
CA SER A 85 0.51 -4.13 -12.58
C SER A 85 -0.99 -4.36 -12.58
N MET A 86 -1.61 -4.47 -11.40
CA MET A 86 -3.06 -4.68 -11.28
C MET A 86 -3.83 -3.55 -11.95
N ARG A 87 -4.83 -3.94 -12.73
CA ARG A 87 -5.76 -3.02 -13.40
C ARG A 87 -7.18 -3.30 -12.94
N PRO A 88 -8.05 -2.29 -12.88
CA PRO A 88 -9.44 -2.53 -12.57
C PRO A 88 -10.10 -3.29 -13.71
N ASP A 89 -11.01 -4.20 -13.37
CA ASP A 89 -11.85 -4.90 -14.36
C ASP A 89 -12.86 -3.93 -15.00
N THR A 90 -13.07 -2.75 -14.40
CA THR A 90 -13.90 -1.66 -14.92
C THR A 90 -13.05 -0.46 -15.32
N LEU A 91 -13.35 0.13 -16.49
CA LEU A 91 -12.60 1.26 -17.01
C LEU A 91 -12.62 2.47 -16.07
N HIS A 92 -11.51 3.22 -16.07
CA HIS A 92 -11.35 4.49 -15.36
C HIS A 92 -11.52 4.45 -13.83
N LYS A 93 -11.30 3.30 -13.18
CA LYS A 93 -11.26 3.21 -11.72
C LYS A 93 -9.85 3.29 -11.15
N ARG A 94 -9.72 3.94 -10.00
CA ARG A 94 -8.50 3.95 -9.18
C ARG A 94 -8.74 3.08 -7.95
N PHE A 95 -7.70 2.37 -7.53
CA PHE A 95 -7.74 1.50 -6.35
C PHE A 95 -8.03 2.33 -5.09
N THR A 96 -9.10 2.00 -4.38
CA THR A 96 -9.51 2.73 -3.17
C THR A 96 -9.20 1.93 -1.91
N LYS A 97 -8.38 2.51 -1.03
CA LYS A 97 -8.12 2.01 0.33
C LYS A 97 -8.07 3.21 1.30
N THR A 98 -9.15 3.43 2.04
CA THR A 98 -9.32 4.51 3.00
C THR A 98 -9.28 4.01 4.45
N CYS A 99 -9.80 2.82 4.73
CA CYS A 99 -9.78 2.24 6.08
C CYS A 99 -8.43 1.56 6.37
N SER A 100 -7.68 2.05 7.37
CA SER A 100 -6.41 1.44 7.77
C SER A 100 -6.57 0.16 8.61
N LEU A 101 -7.75 -0.03 9.23
CA LEU A 101 -7.99 -1.13 10.19
C LEU A 101 -8.15 -2.49 9.52
N ASN A 102 -8.70 -2.53 8.30
CA ASN A 102 -8.92 -3.77 7.59
C ASN A 102 -7.73 -4.07 6.67
N PRO A 103 -7.16 -5.30 6.68
CA PRO A 103 -6.12 -5.67 5.74
C PRO A 103 -6.66 -5.65 4.30
N GLN A 104 -5.81 -5.30 3.34
CA GLN A 104 -6.09 -5.58 1.94
C GLN A 104 -5.77 -7.05 1.66
N VAL A 105 -6.77 -7.79 1.19
CA VAL A 105 -6.60 -9.19 0.80
C VAL A 105 -6.24 -9.27 -0.69
N VAL A 106 -5.17 -9.99 -1.00
CA VAL A 106 -4.75 -10.31 -2.37
C VAL A 106 -4.71 -11.82 -2.54
N LYS A 107 -5.45 -12.34 -3.51
CA LYS A 107 -5.47 -13.76 -3.87
C LYS A 107 -4.52 -14.01 -5.03
N PHE A 108 -3.53 -14.86 -4.82
CA PHE A 108 -2.62 -15.34 -5.84
C PHE A 108 -3.05 -16.74 -6.27
N SER A 109 -3.08 -17.00 -7.57
CA SER A 109 -3.44 -18.32 -8.11
C SER A 109 -2.56 -18.70 -9.30
N VAL A 110 -2.35 -20.00 -9.46
CA VAL A 110 -1.61 -20.62 -10.57
C VAL A 110 -2.58 -21.42 -11.42
N HIS A 111 -2.52 -21.28 -12.75
CA HIS A 111 -3.42 -21.95 -13.70
C HIS A 111 -2.61 -22.73 -14.75
N GLU A 112 -3.14 -23.86 -15.22
CA GLU A 112 -2.65 -24.52 -16.45
C GLU A 112 -3.03 -23.62 -17.63
N GLU A 113 -2.08 -22.87 -18.19
CA GLU A 113 -2.34 -21.92 -19.30
C GLU A 113 -3.27 -20.76 -18.89
N GLU A 114 -3.76 -19.97 -19.85
CA GLU A 114 -4.55 -18.76 -19.57
C GLU A 114 -6.01 -19.08 -19.22
N GLU A 115 -6.61 -20.10 -19.86
CA GLU A 115 -8.01 -20.49 -19.64
C GLU A 115 -8.17 -21.85 -18.95
N GLY A 116 -7.09 -22.52 -18.57
CA GLY A 116 -7.19 -23.83 -17.93
C GLY A 116 -7.45 -23.80 -16.43
N GLY A 117 -7.41 -24.98 -15.83
CA GLY A 117 -7.79 -25.21 -14.44
C GLY A 117 -6.81 -24.58 -13.45
N MET A 118 -7.36 -24.12 -12.31
CA MET A 118 -6.55 -23.62 -11.20
C MET A 118 -5.80 -24.78 -10.53
N LEU A 119 -4.49 -24.64 -10.44
CA LEU A 119 -3.56 -25.62 -9.85
C LEU A 119 -3.35 -25.41 -8.35
N ALA A 120 -3.23 -24.14 -7.93
CA ALA A 120 -2.97 -23.76 -6.55
C ALA A 120 -3.42 -22.31 -6.30
N GLU A 121 -3.75 -22.01 -5.05
CA GLU A 121 -4.08 -20.67 -4.58
C GLU A 121 -3.37 -20.38 -3.24
N ALA A 122 -3.02 -19.12 -3.01
CA ALA A 122 -2.53 -18.61 -1.75
C ALA A 122 -3.05 -17.19 -1.53
N THR A 123 -3.32 -16.83 -0.28
CA THR A 123 -3.83 -15.51 0.07
C THR A 123 -2.76 -14.71 0.81
N ASN A 124 -2.56 -13.46 0.40
CA ASN A 124 -1.75 -12.47 1.09
C ASN A 124 -2.65 -11.44 1.77
N GLU A 125 -2.41 -11.18 3.06
CA GLU A 125 -3.04 -10.09 3.80
C GLU A 125 -2.03 -8.96 3.99
N ARG A 126 -2.40 -7.76 3.52
CA ARG A 126 -1.53 -6.59 3.50
C ARG A 126 -2.04 -5.53 4.47
N LEU A 127 -1.29 -5.30 5.53
CA LEU A 127 -1.65 -4.42 6.65
C LEU A 127 -1.22 -2.98 6.41
N LEU A 128 -2.06 -2.04 6.81
CA LEU A 128 -1.70 -0.63 6.83
C LEU A 128 -1.21 -0.17 8.21
N VAL A 129 -1.77 -0.73 9.29
CA VAL A 129 -1.34 -0.45 10.65
C VAL A 129 -0.43 -1.58 11.13
N GLY A 130 0.79 -1.22 11.51
CA GLY A 130 1.76 -2.16 12.07
C GLY A 130 1.43 -2.56 13.50
N ASP A 131 2.04 -3.66 13.96
CA ASP A 131 1.85 -4.16 15.32
C ASP A 131 2.28 -3.10 16.37
N GLY A 132 1.42 -2.87 17.37
CA GLY A 132 1.68 -1.91 18.44
C GLY A 132 1.47 -0.43 18.05
N VAL A 133 1.15 -0.13 16.79
CA VAL A 133 0.81 1.23 16.37
C VAL A 133 -0.58 1.60 16.89
N ILE A 134 -0.68 2.73 17.57
CA ILE A 134 -1.94 3.22 18.12
C ILE A 134 -2.55 4.25 17.17
N ARG A 135 -3.78 3.98 16.73
CA ARG A 135 -4.59 4.88 15.89
C ARG A 135 -5.52 5.71 16.77
N HIS A 136 -5.30 7.02 16.84
CA HIS A 136 -6.15 7.96 17.57
C HIS A 136 -6.85 8.94 16.61
N PRO A 137 -8.16 8.78 16.38
CA PRO A 137 -8.95 9.79 15.69
C PRO A 137 -8.92 11.10 16.47
N VAL A 138 -8.67 12.22 15.79
CA VAL A 138 -8.69 13.54 16.39
C VAL A 138 -9.75 14.41 15.73
N LYS A 139 -10.54 15.03 16.61
CA LYS A 139 -11.58 16.01 16.29
C LYS A 139 -11.39 17.16 17.26
N ASP A 140 -11.01 18.31 16.74
CA ASP A 140 -10.84 19.52 17.53
C ASP A 140 -11.13 20.75 16.66
N GLY A 141 -12.10 21.59 17.06
CA GLY A 141 -12.62 22.66 16.19
C GLY A 141 -12.93 22.17 14.76
N ASN A 142 -12.27 22.77 13.77
CA ASN A 142 -12.37 22.43 12.35
C ASN A 142 -11.36 21.36 11.90
N ILE A 143 -10.49 20.90 12.80
CA ILE A 143 -9.49 19.86 12.53
C ILE A 143 -10.17 18.49 12.62
N ARG A 144 -10.04 17.70 11.56
CA ARG A 144 -10.39 16.28 11.52
C ARG A 144 -9.16 15.51 11.06
N GLY A 145 -8.81 14.44 11.77
CA GLY A 145 -7.59 13.73 11.46
C GLY A 145 -7.44 12.42 12.21
N VAL A 146 -6.33 11.76 11.94
CA VAL A 146 -5.93 10.53 12.62
C VAL A 146 -4.45 10.60 12.95
N LEU A 147 -4.13 10.43 14.22
CA LEU A 147 -2.77 10.25 14.73
C LEU A 147 -2.44 8.77 14.72
N PHE A 148 -1.31 8.41 14.13
CA PHE A 148 -0.67 7.11 14.31
C PHE A 148 0.56 7.29 15.19
N THR A 149 0.58 6.56 16.30
CA THR A 149 1.70 6.57 17.24
C THR A 149 2.38 5.21 17.21
N PRO A 150 3.67 5.11 16.88
CA PRO A 150 4.41 3.85 16.92
C PRO A 150 4.53 3.36 18.38
N PRO A 151 4.78 2.06 18.60
CA PRO A 151 4.99 1.52 19.93
C PRO A 151 6.25 2.10 20.58
N GLY A 152 6.21 2.35 21.90
CA GLY A 152 7.34 2.82 22.71
C GLY A 152 7.04 4.11 23.49
N GLU A 153 7.96 4.51 24.38
CA GLU A 153 7.78 5.66 25.30
C GLU A 153 8.12 7.03 24.68
N GLY A 154 8.59 7.07 23.43
CA GLY A 154 8.94 8.31 22.73
C GLY A 154 10.18 9.03 23.31
N PRO A 155 10.45 10.29 22.90
CA PRO A 155 9.71 11.06 21.90
C PRO A 155 9.95 10.53 20.48
N PHE A 156 8.98 10.77 19.59
CA PHE A 156 9.08 10.39 18.19
C PHE A 156 9.03 11.63 17.30
N PRO A 157 9.82 11.66 16.21
CA PRO A 157 9.70 12.72 15.20
C PRO A 157 8.31 12.64 14.55
N ALA A 158 7.64 13.78 14.45
CA ALA A 158 6.27 13.87 13.95
C ALA A 158 6.21 14.35 12.51
N VAL A 159 5.37 13.70 11.71
CA VAL A 159 5.12 14.07 10.30
C VAL A 159 3.67 14.46 10.13
N LEU A 160 3.41 15.64 9.58
CA LEU A 160 2.06 16.05 9.19
C LEU A 160 1.78 15.65 7.74
N ASP A 161 0.93 14.64 7.57
CA ASP A 161 0.45 14.15 6.29
C ASP A 161 -0.81 14.94 5.86
N LEU A 162 -0.63 15.86 4.92
CA LEU A 162 -1.70 16.68 4.36
C LEU A 162 -2.18 16.12 3.02
N TYR A 163 -3.49 15.96 2.88
CA TYR A 163 -4.14 15.60 1.63
C TYR A 163 -4.85 16.85 1.08
N THR A 164 -4.27 17.49 0.06
CA THR A 164 -4.70 18.80 -0.43
C THR A 164 -5.72 18.76 -1.57
N PHE A 165 -5.98 17.59 -2.18
CA PHE A 165 -6.92 17.45 -3.30
C PHE A 165 -7.72 16.14 -3.19
N GLY A 166 -9.05 16.21 -3.29
CA GLY A 166 -9.93 15.04 -3.40
C GLY A 166 -10.87 14.76 -2.22
N GLY A 167 -10.96 15.65 -1.23
CA GLY A 167 -12.07 15.70 -0.26
C GLY A 167 -12.26 14.49 0.67
N GLY A 168 -11.24 13.65 0.85
CA GLY A 168 -11.35 12.43 1.67
C GLY A 168 -10.09 12.11 2.47
N LEU A 169 -10.28 11.51 3.64
CA LEU A 169 -9.22 11.04 4.51
C LEU A 169 -8.72 9.68 4.01
N SER A 170 -7.43 9.61 3.62
CA SER A 170 -6.78 8.36 3.21
C SER A 170 -5.65 8.04 4.18
N GLU A 171 -5.95 7.17 5.15
CA GLU A 171 -5.01 6.77 6.20
C GLU A 171 -3.81 5.99 5.66
N LYS A 172 -3.85 5.58 4.40
CA LYS A 172 -2.87 4.69 3.77
C LYS A 172 -1.42 5.16 3.94
N ARG A 173 -1.13 6.45 3.69
CA ARG A 173 0.25 6.94 3.78
C ARG A 173 0.67 7.12 5.23
N ALA A 174 -0.12 7.84 6.02
CA ALA A 174 0.18 8.09 7.42
C ALA A 174 0.38 6.78 8.20
N SER A 175 -0.52 5.80 8.05
CA SER A 175 -0.43 4.52 8.77
C SER A 175 0.83 3.70 8.47
N LEU A 176 1.40 3.83 7.26
CA LEU A 176 2.62 3.12 6.86
C LEU A 176 3.91 3.82 7.30
N LEU A 177 3.83 5.07 7.77
CA LEU A 177 5.02 5.74 8.29
C LEU A 177 5.45 5.07 9.60
N HIS A 178 6.68 4.55 9.65
CA HIS A 178 7.31 4.00 10.86
C HIS A 178 7.70 5.10 11.89
N ARG A 179 6.95 6.19 11.96
CA ARG A 179 7.16 7.37 12.79
C ARG A 179 5.81 7.83 13.34
N VAL A 180 5.81 8.76 14.30
CA VAL A 180 4.56 9.46 14.63
C VAL A 180 4.10 10.19 13.38
N SER A 181 2.97 9.77 12.85
CA SER A 181 2.38 10.42 11.70
C SER A 181 1.01 10.93 12.05
N TYR A 182 0.76 12.15 11.61
CA TYR A 182 -0.47 12.83 11.85
C TYR A 182 -1.12 13.09 10.52
N GLN A 183 -2.24 12.45 10.24
CA GLN A 183 -3.03 12.81 9.09
C GLN A 183 -4.05 13.87 9.48
N VAL A 184 -4.08 14.96 8.73
CA VAL A 184 -5.16 15.96 8.84
C VAL A 184 -5.90 16.02 7.52
N THR A 185 -7.21 15.83 7.62
CA THR A 185 -8.14 16.33 6.61
C THR A 185 -8.85 17.53 7.17
N GLN A 186 -8.58 18.70 6.63
CA GLN A 186 -9.51 19.79 6.76
C GLN A 186 -10.77 19.39 5.99
N PHE A 187 -11.91 19.33 6.68
CA PHE A 187 -13.18 19.49 6.00
C PHE A 187 -13.35 20.99 5.83
N GLU A 188 -13.18 21.49 4.60
CA GLU A 188 -13.97 22.66 4.19
C GLU A 188 -15.43 22.22 4.34
N GLY A 189 -16.07 22.66 5.42
CA GLY A 189 -17.47 22.99 5.28
C GLY A 189 -17.53 24.09 4.22
N GLU A 190 -18.40 23.89 3.23
CA GLU A 190 -18.74 24.79 2.13
C GLU A 190 -17.95 24.56 0.83
N VAL A 191 -18.56 23.71 -0.01
CA VAL A 191 -18.59 23.97 -1.45
C VAL A 191 -19.09 25.41 -1.64
N MET A 192 -18.16 26.29 -2.00
CA MET A 192 -18.37 27.48 -2.83
C MET A 192 -19.46 28.45 -2.33
N ASP A 193 -19.08 29.34 -1.42
CA ASP A 193 -19.59 30.71 -1.46
C ASP A 193 -18.46 31.61 -2.01
N GLU A 194 -18.65 32.16 -3.21
CA GLU A 194 -17.68 33.01 -3.92
C GLU A 194 -17.42 34.37 -3.24
N ALA A 195 -17.78 34.54 -1.96
CA ALA A 195 -17.84 35.85 -1.32
C ALA A 195 -16.98 36.04 -0.06
N SER A 196 -16.29 35.03 0.47
CA SER A 196 -15.42 35.24 1.65
C SER A 196 -14.04 34.57 1.50
N GLY A 197 -13.11 35.33 0.92
CA GLY A 197 -11.72 34.93 0.68
C GLY A 197 -10.86 34.77 1.94
N LEU A 198 -11.15 33.78 2.77
CA LEU A 198 -10.25 33.32 3.83
C LEU A 198 -9.59 32.02 3.38
N GLN A 199 -8.61 32.16 2.49
CA GLN A 199 -7.65 31.11 2.18
C GLN A 199 -6.76 30.92 3.41
N GLN A 200 -7.10 29.97 4.28
CA GLN A 200 -6.21 29.66 5.40
C GLN A 200 -4.90 29.11 4.82
N SER A 201 -3.79 29.78 5.09
CA SER A 201 -2.52 29.39 4.48
C SER A 201 -2.11 28.01 5.02
N SER A 202 -1.35 27.25 4.24
CA SER A 202 -0.82 25.96 4.73
C SER A 202 -0.09 26.13 6.06
N ALA A 203 0.59 27.26 6.27
CA ALA A 203 1.32 27.58 7.49
C ALA A 203 0.39 27.74 8.72
N ASP A 204 -0.78 28.37 8.54
CA ASP A 204 -1.77 28.51 9.61
C ASP A 204 -2.37 27.16 10.01
N LEU A 205 -2.57 26.26 9.04
CA LEU A 205 -2.95 24.88 9.31
C LEU A 205 -1.87 24.11 10.08
N PHE A 206 -0.60 24.27 9.73
CA PHE A 206 0.51 23.67 10.48
C PHE A 206 0.51 24.15 11.94
N GLN A 207 0.35 25.45 12.17
CA GLN A 207 0.36 26.04 13.50
C GLN A 207 -0.82 25.54 14.36
N ASN A 208 -2.04 25.56 13.81
CA ASN A 208 -3.24 25.11 14.51
C ASN A 208 -3.18 23.62 14.89
N VAL A 209 -2.64 22.79 13.99
CA VAL A 209 -2.45 21.35 14.28
C VAL A 209 -1.38 21.17 15.34
N SER A 210 -0.26 21.87 15.25
CA SER A 210 0.80 21.80 16.26
C SER A 210 0.33 22.19 17.66
N GLU A 211 -0.47 23.25 17.77
CA GLU A 211 -1.07 23.71 19.04
C GLU A 211 -2.07 22.69 19.61
N CYS A 212 -2.95 22.14 18.76
CA CYS A 212 -3.88 21.08 19.15
C CYS A 212 -3.16 19.86 19.76
N LEU A 213 -2.01 19.49 19.19
CA LEU A 213 -1.20 18.36 19.67
C LEU A 213 -0.47 18.65 20.97
N SER A 214 0.09 19.86 21.07
CA SER A 214 0.85 20.29 22.24
C SER A 214 -0.06 20.39 23.47
N THR A 215 -1.30 20.86 23.30
CA THR A 215 -2.26 21.06 24.39
C THR A 215 -2.73 19.75 25.03
N ARG A 216 -2.71 18.64 24.30
CA ARG A 216 -3.22 17.35 24.81
C ARG A 216 -2.23 16.57 25.67
N SER A 217 -1.00 17.06 25.88
CA SER A 217 0.08 16.32 26.59
C SER A 217 0.28 14.88 26.07
N LEU A 218 -0.23 14.57 24.88
CA LEU A 218 -0.17 13.22 24.30
C LEU A 218 1.21 12.91 23.74
N LEU A 219 2.04 13.93 23.55
CA LEU A 219 3.38 13.80 23.00
C LEU A 219 4.26 14.98 23.46
N GLN A 220 5.47 14.70 23.98
CA GLN A 220 6.61 15.62 23.85
C GLN A 220 7.08 15.59 22.39
N ILE A 221 6.26 16.11 21.47
CA ILE A 221 6.74 16.33 20.09
C ILE A 221 7.73 17.49 20.17
N GLN A 222 8.99 17.25 19.83
CA GLN A 222 9.87 18.34 19.45
C GLN A 222 9.35 18.91 18.12
N THR A 223 8.80 20.11 18.18
CA THR A 223 8.24 20.87 17.05
C THR A 223 9.27 21.21 15.98
N GLU A 224 10.56 20.95 16.21
CA GLU A 224 11.67 21.38 15.35
C GLU A 224 11.85 20.55 14.06
N GLU A 225 11.17 19.41 13.87
CA GLU A 225 11.29 18.60 12.63
C GLU A 225 9.95 18.18 12.01
N PHE A 226 8.96 19.08 11.95
CA PHE A 226 7.78 18.83 11.10
C PHE A 226 8.11 19.07 9.63
N ARG A 227 8.23 17.98 8.84
CA ARG A 227 8.23 18.08 7.37
C ARG A 227 6.81 17.95 6.82
N ALA A 228 6.35 19.03 6.18
CA ALA A 228 5.22 19.01 5.26
C ALA A 228 5.56 18.14 4.04
N VAL A 229 4.90 17.00 3.86
CA VAL A 229 5.04 16.24 2.61
C VAL A 229 3.85 16.56 1.72
N LYS A 230 4.06 17.41 0.71
CA LYS A 230 3.04 17.68 -0.32
C LYS A 230 2.77 16.41 -1.11
N SER A 231 1.49 16.18 -1.46
CA SER A 231 1.04 14.88 -1.97
C SER A 231 1.73 14.42 -3.26
N ALA A 232 2.16 15.33 -4.12
CA ALA A 232 2.89 15.01 -5.36
C ALA A 232 4.28 14.40 -5.07
N GLU A 233 5.06 14.98 -4.16
CA GLU A 233 6.42 14.52 -3.84
C GLU A 233 6.45 13.18 -3.09
N ALA A 234 5.43 12.90 -2.26
CA ALA A 234 5.31 11.63 -1.54
C ALA A 234 4.97 10.46 -2.48
N THR A 235 4.11 10.72 -3.48
CA THR A 235 3.67 9.69 -4.43
C THR A 235 4.83 9.29 -5.36
N GLU A 236 5.65 10.27 -5.75
CA GLU A 236 6.89 10.03 -6.49
C GLU A 236 7.93 9.29 -5.63
N LYS A 237 8.06 9.60 -4.33
CA LYS A 237 8.98 8.89 -3.43
C LYS A 237 8.53 7.46 -3.09
N LEU A 238 7.24 7.18 -2.93
CA LEU A 238 6.74 5.81 -2.75
C LEU A 238 6.82 5.00 -4.05
N GLY A 239 6.66 5.64 -5.21
CA GLY A 239 6.98 5.04 -6.51
C GLY A 239 8.48 4.76 -6.68
N LYS A 240 9.34 5.71 -6.31
CA LYS A 240 10.79 5.59 -6.38
C LYS A 240 11.39 4.63 -5.36
N LEU A 241 10.84 4.48 -4.16
CA LEU A 241 11.29 3.46 -3.20
C LEU A 241 11.00 2.04 -3.71
N CYS A 242 9.93 1.85 -4.48
CA CYS A 242 9.68 0.61 -5.22
C CYS A 242 10.66 0.41 -6.40
N GLU A 243 11.11 1.47 -7.07
CA GLU A 243 12.09 1.40 -8.18
C GLU A 243 13.56 1.28 -7.70
N GLU A 244 13.95 1.94 -6.62
CA GLU A 244 15.33 1.94 -6.09
C GLU A 244 15.69 0.62 -5.40
N SER A 245 14.70 -0.11 -4.87
CA SER A 245 14.89 -1.50 -4.43
C SER A 245 15.11 -2.50 -5.59
N SER A 246 14.99 -2.04 -6.85
CA SER A 246 15.15 -2.84 -8.07
C SER A 246 16.40 -2.51 -8.90
N SER A 247 17.28 -1.62 -8.42
CA SER A 247 18.57 -1.35 -9.08
C SER A 247 19.67 -2.23 -8.47
N PRO A 248 20.32 -3.12 -9.25
CA PRO A 248 21.47 -3.87 -8.76
C PRO A 248 22.65 -2.92 -8.56
N HIS A 249 23.28 -3.00 -7.38
CA HIS A 249 24.65 -2.53 -7.23
C HIS A 249 25.50 -3.18 -8.33
N ARG A 250 26.17 -2.32 -9.10
CA ARG A 250 27.22 -2.66 -10.06
C ARG A 250 28.36 -3.44 -9.40
#